data_AF-A0A392PPG8-F1
#
_entry.id   AF-A0A392PPG8-F1
#
_cell.length_a   1.000
_cell.length_b   1.000
_cell.length_c   1.000
_cell.angle_alpha   90.00
_cell.angle_beta   90.00
_cell.angle_gamma   90.00
#
_symmetry.space_group_name_H-M   'P 1'
#
loop_
_entity.id
_entity.type
_entity.pdbx_description
1 polymer ?
#
loop_
_entity_poly.entity_id
_entity_poly.type
_entity_poly.pdbx_seq_one_letter_code
_entity_poly.pdbx_strand_id
1 'polypeptide(L)'
;MATTIRTPLFSPTPTRFHSSHNQQLQLRLHFPHSSKPRHSFPNFSISCSSTSSSSQSQPQPLRHRPPYIPNHIPDPSYVRIFDTTLRDGEQSPGASMTSKEKLDIARQLSKLGVDIIEAGFPAASKDDFEAVKMIANEVGNAVDQNGYVPVICGLSRCNEKDIRTAWEAVKHAKRPRIHTFIATSAIHMEYKLRMSREQVIQKALSMVAFARSLGCQDVEFSPEDAG
;
A
#
# COMPACT_ATOMS: atom_id res chain seq x y z
N MET A 1 -9.41 -41.99 55.44
CA MET A 1 -9.94 -43.22 54.80
C MET A 1 -10.37 -42.88 53.39
N ALA A 2 -9.95 -43.70 52.43
CA ALA A 2 -9.99 -43.44 51.00
C ALA A 2 -11.40 -43.50 50.41
N THR A 3 -11.69 -42.68 49.41
CA THR A 3 -12.70 -43.00 48.39
C THR A 3 -12.26 -42.43 47.05
N THR A 4 -11.68 -43.29 46.23
CA THR A 4 -11.28 -43.07 44.84
C THR A 4 -12.52 -43.17 43.95
N ILE A 5 -12.85 -42.11 43.22
CA ILE A 5 -13.87 -42.14 42.16
C ILE A 5 -13.15 -42.32 40.82
N ARG A 6 -13.34 -43.48 40.21
CA ARG A 6 -12.90 -43.82 38.85
C ARG A 6 -13.89 -43.24 37.83
N THR A 7 -13.44 -42.37 36.95
CA THR A 7 -14.13 -42.01 35.71
C THR A 7 -13.63 -42.90 34.55
N PRO A 8 -14.51 -43.46 33.71
CA PRO A 8 -14.09 -44.31 32.60
C PRO A 8 -13.58 -43.48 31.40
N LEU A 9 -12.47 -43.94 30.83
CA LEU A 9 -11.91 -43.49 29.56
C LEU A 9 -12.84 -43.88 28.40
N PHE A 10 -13.30 -42.88 27.64
CA PHE A 10 -13.92 -43.08 26.33
C PHE A 10 -12.83 -43.08 25.25
N SER A 11 -12.66 -44.21 24.57
CA SER A 11 -11.88 -44.33 23.33
C SER A 11 -12.83 -44.28 22.12
N PRO A 12 -12.58 -43.45 21.10
CA PRO A 12 -13.34 -43.54 19.86
C PRO A 12 -12.70 -44.57 18.93
N THR A 13 -13.44 -45.65 18.66
CA THR A 13 -13.18 -46.59 17.56
C THR A 13 -13.55 -45.94 16.22
N PRO A 14 -12.72 -46.08 15.16
CA PRO A 14 -13.02 -45.52 13.86
C PRO A 14 -14.01 -46.40 13.09
N THR A 15 -15.13 -45.81 12.67
CA THR A 15 -16.12 -46.42 11.78
C THR A 15 -15.55 -46.56 10.37
N ARG A 16 -15.49 -47.81 9.89
CA ARG A 16 -15.20 -48.18 8.50
C ARG A 16 -16.35 -47.74 7.59
N PHE A 17 -16.06 -46.84 6.65
CA PHE A 17 -16.86 -46.66 5.45
C PHE A 17 -16.41 -47.67 4.38
N HIS A 18 -17.33 -48.53 3.95
CA HIS A 18 -17.21 -49.29 2.71
C HIS A 18 -17.47 -48.34 1.54
N SER A 19 -16.52 -48.23 0.61
CA SER A 19 -16.75 -47.70 -0.73
C SER A 19 -15.99 -48.53 -1.75
N SER A 20 -16.71 -48.82 -2.82
CA SER A 20 -16.45 -49.69 -3.96
C SER A 20 -15.09 -49.53 -4.64
N HIS A 21 -14.58 -50.66 -5.12
CA HIS A 21 -13.46 -50.77 -6.05
C HIS A 21 -13.69 -50.07 -7.40
N ASN A 22 -12.55 -49.73 -8.02
CA ASN A 22 -12.26 -49.65 -9.46
C ASN A 22 -12.90 -48.53 -10.29
N GLN A 23 -12.10 -47.51 -10.64
CA GLN A 23 -11.34 -47.53 -11.91
C GLN A 23 -10.38 -46.32 -11.96
N GLN A 24 -9.10 -46.61 -12.22
CA GLN A 24 -8.10 -45.63 -12.65
C GLN A 24 -8.49 -45.06 -14.02
N LEU A 25 -8.72 -43.75 -14.10
CA LEU A 25 -8.67 -43.01 -15.35
C LEU A 25 -7.41 -42.14 -15.34
N GLN A 26 -6.30 -42.74 -15.76
CA GLN A 26 -5.14 -41.98 -16.21
C GLN A 26 -5.52 -41.27 -17.52
N LEU A 27 -5.73 -39.95 -17.48
CA LEU A 27 -5.67 -39.14 -18.71
C LEU A 27 -4.21 -39.04 -19.16
N ARG A 28 -3.76 -40.02 -19.96
CA ARG A 28 -2.57 -39.90 -20.80
C ARG A 28 -2.89 -38.98 -21.99
N LEU A 29 -2.55 -37.71 -21.88
CA LEU A 29 -2.45 -36.83 -23.05
C LEU A 29 -1.24 -37.28 -23.89
N HIS A 30 -1.51 -37.95 -25.01
CA HIS A 30 -0.51 -38.23 -26.03
C HIS A 30 -0.21 -36.93 -26.80
N PHE A 31 1.04 -36.46 -26.71
CA PHE A 31 1.56 -35.44 -27.62
C PHE A 31 2.15 -36.12 -28.86
N PRO A 32 1.61 -35.88 -30.07
CA PRO A 32 2.29 -36.28 -31.29
C PRO A 32 3.52 -35.38 -31.49
N HIS A 33 4.69 -36.00 -31.65
CA HIS A 33 5.86 -35.34 -32.24
C HIS A 33 5.51 -34.91 -33.67
N SER A 34 5.45 -33.60 -33.91
CA SER A 34 5.30 -33.03 -35.24
C SER A 34 6.51 -32.18 -35.59
N SER A 35 7.07 -32.50 -36.76
CA SER A 35 8.23 -31.93 -37.40
C SER A 35 8.05 -30.44 -37.74
N LYS A 36 9.13 -29.67 -37.59
CA LYS A 36 9.19 -28.24 -37.90
C LYS A 36 8.85 -27.99 -39.39
N PRO A 37 7.86 -27.15 -39.75
CA PRO A 37 7.77 -26.61 -41.08
C PRO A 37 8.65 -25.35 -41.18
N ARG A 38 9.55 -25.32 -42.17
CA ARG A 38 10.23 -24.10 -42.59
C ARG A 38 9.23 -23.26 -43.38
N HIS A 39 8.74 -22.16 -42.79
CA HIS A 39 8.02 -21.13 -43.53
C HIS A 39 8.99 -20.02 -43.91
N SER A 40 9.24 -19.90 -45.21
CA SER A 40 9.83 -18.72 -45.84
C SER A 40 8.83 -17.58 -45.79
N PHE A 41 9.16 -16.50 -45.09
CA PHE A 41 8.38 -15.27 -45.12
C PHE A 41 8.55 -14.58 -46.49
N PRO A 42 7.47 -14.08 -47.12
CA PRO A 42 7.59 -13.25 -48.32
C PRO A 42 8.22 -11.90 -47.94
N ASN A 43 9.21 -11.46 -48.72
CA ASN A 43 9.77 -10.12 -48.64
C ASN A 43 8.70 -9.09 -49.04
N PHE A 44 8.08 -8.46 -48.05
CA PHE A 44 7.33 -7.23 -48.26
C PHE A 44 8.34 -6.07 -48.30
N SER A 45 8.63 -5.55 -49.49
CA SER A 45 9.30 -4.25 -49.63
C SER A 45 8.24 -3.15 -49.55
N ILE A 46 8.19 -2.42 -48.44
CA ILE A 46 7.46 -1.16 -48.36
C ILE A 46 8.37 -0.09 -48.98
N SER A 47 8.02 0.37 -50.18
CA SER A 47 8.60 1.58 -50.77
C SER A 47 7.89 2.79 -50.15
N CYS A 48 8.54 3.45 -49.19
CA CYS A 48 8.11 4.77 -48.72
C CYS A 48 8.77 5.84 -49.60
N SER A 49 7.94 6.56 -50.36
CA SER A 49 8.33 7.80 -51.03
C SER A 49 8.63 8.87 -49.96
N SER A 50 9.86 9.33 -49.92
CA SER A 50 10.30 10.45 -49.08
C SER A 50 9.69 11.76 -49.60
N THR A 51 8.53 12.13 -49.06
CA THR A 51 8.11 13.54 -49.02
C THR A 51 8.71 14.16 -47.77
N SER A 52 9.77 14.95 -47.96
CA SER A 52 10.42 15.72 -46.92
C SER A 52 9.52 16.87 -46.46
N SER A 53 8.67 16.60 -45.47
CA SER A 53 8.16 17.64 -44.56
C SER A 53 8.82 17.43 -43.21
N SER A 54 9.96 18.08 -43.00
CA SER A 54 10.68 18.10 -41.75
C SER A 54 9.92 18.92 -40.70
N SER A 55 8.90 18.33 -40.09
CA SER A 55 8.49 18.72 -38.74
C SER A 55 9.37 17.96 -37.76
N GLN A 56 10.48 18.58 -37.37
CA GLN A 56 11.24 18.15 -36.20
C GLN A 56 10.30 18.22 -34.99
N SER A 57 9.73 17.08 -34.59
CA SER A 57 9.18 16.96 -33.24
C SER A 57 10.37 17.03 -32.29
N GLN A 58 10.60 18.20 -31.71
CA GLN A 58 11.53 18.31 -30.60
C GLN A 58 11.12 17.28 -29.54
N PRO A 59 12.07 16.54 -28.93
CA PRO A 59 11.75 15.73 -27.76
C PRO A 59 11.10 16.67 -26.75
N GLN A 60 9.84 16.40 -26.41
CA GLN A 60 9.12 17.15 -25.40
C GLN A 60 10.01 17.18 -24.15
N PRO A 61 10.29 18.37 -23.57
CA PRO A 61 11.09 18.42 -22.36
C PRO A 61 10.45 17.49 -21.34
N LEU A 62 11.26 16.62 -20.72
CA LEU A 62 10.82 15.80 -19.59
C LEU A 62 10.03 16.71 -18.65
N ARG A 63 8.73 16.46 -18.49
CA ARG A 63 7.88 17.33 -17.68
C ARG A 63 8.53 17.43 -16.30
N HIS A 64 8.98 18.62 -15.94
CA HIS A 64 9.62 18.85 -14.67
C HIS A 64 8.60 18.62 -13.56
N ARG A 65 8.95 17.82 -12.54
CA ARG A 65 8.08 17.65 -11.37
C ARG A 65 7.92 19.02 -10.71
N PRO A 66 6.68 19.50 -10.47
CA PRO A 66 6.48 20.76 -9.77
C PRO A 66 6.99 20.68 -8.33
N PRO A 67 7.35 21.82 -7.70
CA PRO A 67 7.75 21.82 -6.30
C PRO A 67 6.63 21.28 -5.41
N TYR A 68 7.01 20.50 -4.40
CA TYR A 68 6.05 19.92 -3.46
C TYR A 68 5.61 20.95 -2.41
N ILE A 69 4.32 21.25 -2.37
CA ILE A 69 3.68 22.14 -1.41
C ILE A 69 2.46 21.40 -0.82
N PRO A 70 2.42 21.09 0.49
CA PRO A 70 1.41 20.22 1.13
C PRO A 70 -0.05 20.43 0.75
N ASN A 71 -0.46 21.66 0.43
CA ASN A 71 -1.84 22.06 0.14
C ASN A 71 -2.01 22.77 -1.22
N HIS A 72 -1.00 22.73 -2.09
CA HIS A 72 -1.04 23.41 -3.39
C HIS A 72 -0.29 22.60 -4.45
N ILE A 73 -0.88 22.43 -5.62
CA ILE A 73 -0.24 21.85 -6.80
C ILE A 73 -0.10 23.00 -7.82
N PRO A 74 1.13 23.50 -8.07
CA PRO A 74 1.34 24.65 -8.95
C PRO A 74 0.90 24.42 -10.40
N ASP A 75 1.10 23.20 -10.90
CA ASP A 75 0.65 22.81 -12.24
C ASP A 75 -0.72 22.12 -12.13
N PRO A 76 -1.81 22.73 -12.63
CA PRO A 76 -3.15 22.18 -12.52
C PRO A 76 -3.34 20.86 -13.30
N SER A 77 -2.44 20.54 -14.22
CA SER A 77 -2.43 19.27 -14.95
C SER A 77 -1.69 18.14 -14.21
N TYR A 78 -0.99 18.47 -13.12
CA TYR A 78 -0.22 17.51 -12.35
C TYR A 78 -1.11 16.80 -11.33
N VAL A 79 -1.07 15.47 -11.33
CA VAL A 79 -1.76 14.62 -10.35
C VAL A 79 -0.70 13.99 -9.45
N ARG A 80 -0.83 14.21 -8.13
CA ARG A 80 0.05 13.55 -7.16
C ARG A 80 -0.33 12.07 -7.04
N ILE A 81 0.66 11.20 -7.16
CA ILE A 81 0.48 9.78 -6.94
C ILE A 81 0.77 9.46 -5.48
N PHE A 82 -0.29 9.11 -4.75
CA PHE A 82 -0.21 8.58 -3.40
C PHE A 82 -0.26 7.06 -3.48
N ASP A 83 0.82 6.38 -3.10
CA ASP A 83 0.89 4.92 -3.06
C ASP A 83 0.71 4.39 -1.63
N THR A 84 -0.26 3.49 -1.45
CA THR A 84 -0.58 2.82 -0.18
C THR A 84 -0.13 1.35 -0.15
N THR A 85 0.76 0.90 -1.05
CA THR A 85 1.17 -0.51 -1.15
C THR A 85 1.71 -1.06 0.17
N LEU A 86 2.49 -0.24 0.90
CA LEU A 86 3.10 -0.61 2.18
C LEU A 86 2.15 -0.53 3.38
N ARG A 87 0.91 -0.11 3.17
CA ARG A 87 -0.15 -0.04 4.18
C ARG A 87 -1.36 -0.85 3.75
N ASP A 88 -2.15 -0.36 2.80
CA ASP A 88 -3.38 -1.02 2.35
C ASP A 88 -3.06 -2.30 1.59
N GLY A 89 -2.03 -2.27 0.75
CA GLY A 89 -1.58 -3.46 0.02
C GLY A 89 -1.22 -4.61 0.95
N GLU A 90 -0.49 -4.31 2.04
CA GLU A 90 -0.11 -5.29 3.06
C GLU A 90 -1.30 -5.93 3.79
N GLN A 91 -2.46 -5.25 3.86
CA GLN A 91 -3.67 -5.81 4.49
C GLN A 91 -4.30 -6.95 3.67
N SER A 92 -3.83 -7.18 2.44
CA SER A 92 -4.26 -8.32 1.63
C SER A 92 -3.82 -9.65 2.28
N PRO A 93 -4.69 -10.69 2.30
CA PRO A 93 -4.32 -11.99 2.83
C PRO A 93 -3.06 -12.55 2.17
N GLY A 94 -2.05 -12.88 2.99
CA GLY A 94 -0.76 -13.42 2.53
C GLY A 94 0.25 -12.38 2.04
N ALA A 95 -0.05 -11.08 2.15
CA ALA A 95 0.82 -9.98 1.72
C ALA A 95 1.59 -9.29 2.86
N SER A 96 1.65 -9.90 4.05
CA SER A 96 2.40 -9.35 5.19
C SER A 96 3.88 -9.17 4.85
N MET A 97 4.45 -8.03 5.22
CA MET A 97 5.83 -7.67 4.88
C MET A 97 6.66 -7.48 6.15
N THR A 98 7.88 -8.01 6.15
CA THR A 98 8.89 -7.65 7.14
C THR A 98 9.35 -6.19 6.93
N SER A 99 9.92 -5.57 7.96
CA SER A 99 10.47 -4.21 7.85
C SER A 99 11.48 -4.05 6.71
N LYS A 100 12.26 -5.10 6.44
CA LYS A 100 13.23 -5.13 5.33
C LYS A 100 12.55 -5.16 3.97
N GLU A 101 11.53 -6.00 3.79
CA GLU A 101 10.74 -6.04 2.55
C GLU A 101 10.04 -4.71 2.30
N LYS A 102 9.46 -4.09 3.34
CA LYS A 102 8.89 -2.74 3.25
C LYS A 102 9.91 -1.72 2.77
N LEU A 103 11.12 -1.74 3.34
CA LEU A 103 12.19 -0.83 2.92
C LEU A 103 12.61 -1.06 1.46
N ASP A 104 12.76 -2.32 1.04
CA ASP A 104 13.13 -2.65 -0.33
C ASP A 104 12.07 -2.20 -1.34
N ILE A 105 10.78 -2.39 -1.02
CA ILE A 105 9.66 -1.90 -1.83
C ILE A 105 9.62 -0.36 -1.80
N ALA A 106 9.81 0.30 -0.65
CA ALA A 106 9.85 1.77 -0.56
C ALA A 106 10.94 2.37 -1.46
N ARG A 107 12.10 1.72 -1.56
CA ARG A 107 13.17 2.12 -2.50
C ARG A 107 12.71 1.98 -3.96
N GLN A 108 11.95 0.94 -4.30
CA GLN A 108 11.41 0.80 -5.66
C GLN A 108 10.31 1.82 -5.95
N LEU A 109 9.41 2.11 -5.01
CA LEU A 109 8.40 3.16 -5.12
C LEU A 109 9.04 4.54 -5.31
N SER A 110 10.12 4.82 -4.57
CA SER A 110 10.89 6.03 -4.76
C SER A 110 11.47 6.13 -6.17
N LYS A 111 12.08 5.05 -6.69
CA LYS A 111 12.60 4.98 -8.07
C LYS A 111 11.52 5.10 -9.14
N LEU A 112 10.33 4.54 -8.88
CA LEU A 112 9.16 4.68 -9.75
C LEU A 112 8.70 6.14 -9.82
N GLY A 113 8.99 6.94 -8.79
CA GLY A 113 8.68 8.35 -8.75
C GLY A 113 7.27 8.64 -8.24
N VAL A 114 6.75 7.88 -7.27
CA VAL A 114 5.50 8.27 -6.60
C VAL A 114 5.69 9.57 -5.81
N ASP A 115 4.64 10.37 -5.61
CA ASP A 115 4.75 11.62 -4.85
C ASP A 115 4.74 11.38 -3.34
N ILE A 116 3.91 10.43 -2.90
CA ILE A 116 3.73 10.08 -1.49
C ILE A 116 3.80 8.56 -1.36
N ILE A 117 4.54 8.10 -0.35
CA ILE A 117 4.56 6.70 0.10
C ILE A 117 3.91 6.66 1.48
N GLU A 118 2.75 6.02 1.61
CA GLU A 118 2.23 5.66 2.93
C GLU A 118 2.92 4.38 3.40
N ALA A 119 3.91 4.58 4.28
CA ALA A 119 4.87 3.55 4.66
C ALA A 119 4.32 2.53 5.67
N GLY A 120 3.10 2.73 6.19
CA GLY A 120 2.45 1.82 7.12
C GLY A 120 1.60 2.52 8.18
N PHE A 121 1.25 1.77 9.23
CA PHE A 121 0.51 2.26 10.39
C PHE A 121 1.37 2.15 11.67
N PRO A 122 2.13 3.19 12.05
CA PRO A 122 3.10 3.14 13.16
C PRO A 122 2.53 2.69 14.51
N ALA A 123 1.25 2.94 14.79
CA ALA A 123 0.65 2.54 16.06
C ALA A 123 0.11 1.09 16.08
N ALA A 124 0.20 0.35 14.96
CA ALA A 124 -0.25 -1.03 14.87
C ALA A 124 0.66 -1.99 15.66
N SER A 125 1.97 -1.82 15.54
CA SER A 125 2.97 -2.65 16.21
C SER A 125 4.30 -1.91 16.36
N LYS A 126 5.21 -2.47 17.17
CA LYS A 126 6.59 -1.95 17.25
C LYS A 126 7.32 -2.10 15.92
N ASP A 127 7.07 -3.21 15.21
CA ASP A 127 7.74 -3.50 13.93
C ASP A 127 7.27 -2.55 12.83
N ASP A 128 5.99 -2.15 12.82
CA ASP A 128 5.47 -1.10 11.94
C ASP A 128 6.06 0.27 12.25
N PHE A 129 6.17 0.63 13.52
CA PHE A 129 6.82 1.87 13.94
C PHE A 129 8.26 1.93 13.43
N GLU A 130 9.05 0.88 13.67
CA GLU A 130 10.46 0.83 13.25
C GLU A 130 10.59 0.78 11.73
N ALA A 131 9.70 0.07 11.00
CA ALA A 131 9.70 0.06 9.54
C ALA A 131 9.45 1.45 8.95
N VAL A 132 8.41 2.16 9.41
CA VAL A 132 8.11 3.52 8.94
C VAL A 132 9.25 4.48 9.28
N LYS A 133 9.81 4.39 10.49
CA LYS A 133 10.95 5.20 10.90
C LYS A 133 12.20 4.94 10.06
N MET A 134 12.48 3.69 9.72
CA MET A 134 13.59 3.31 8.84
C MET A 134 13.40 3.90 7.44
N ILE A 135 12.21 3.76 6.86
CA ILE A 135 11.86 4.34 5.55
C ILE A 135 11.97 5.87 5.58
N ALA A 136 11.49 6.52 6.64
CA ALA A 136 11.61 7.97 6.82
C ALA A 136 13.06 8.44 6.83
N ASN A 137 13.94 7.74 7.55
CA ASN A 137 15.35 8.08 7.65
C ASN A 137 16.11 7.82 6.34
N GLU A 138 15.86 6.70 5.67
CA GLU A 138 16.60 6.31 4.46
C GLU A 138 15.98 6.87 3.18
N VAL A 139 14.76 6.45 2.86
CA VAL A 139 14.10 6.79 1.60
C VAL A 139 13.62 8.25 1.62
N GLY A 140 13.09 8.70 2.76
CA GLY A 140 12.62 10.07 2.97
C GLY A 140 13.71 11.15 2.95
N ASN A 141 14.99 10.76 2.88
CA ASN A 141 16.13 11.68 2.77
C ASN A 141 16.98 11.47 1.51
N ALA A 142 16.70 10.44 0.71
CA ALA A 142 17.42 10.14 -0.52
C ALA A 142 16.95 11.04 -1.68
N VAL A 143 17.47 12.27 -1.72
CA VAL A 143 17.17 13.23 -2.79
C VAL A 143 17.91 12.82 -4.08
N ASP A 144 17.19 12.71 -5.19
CA ASP A 144 17.78 12.38 -6.49
C ASP A 144 18.46 13.58 -7.16
N GLN A 145 19.10 13.35 -8.31
CA GLN A 145 19.78 14.40 -9.07
C GLN A 145 18.88 15.54 -9.56
N ASN A 146 17.56 15.34 -9.57
CA ASN A 146 16.57 16.34 -10.01
C ASN A 146 15.91 17.05 -8.81
N GLY A 147 16.34 16.77 -7.58
CA GLY A 147 15.75 17.33 -6.36
C GLY A 147 14.48 16.62 -5.89
N TYR A 148 14.12 15.49 -6.50
CA TYR A 148 12.99 14.68 -6.07
C TYR A 148 13.34 13.86 -4.82
N VAL A 149 12.37 13.81 -3.92
CA VAL A 149 12.34 12.94 -2.74
C VAL A 149 10.85 12.71 -2.41
N PRO A 150 10.41 11.48 -2.15
CA PRO A 150 9.02 11.21 -1.84
C PRO A 150 8.64 11.80 -0.48
N VAL A 151 7.36 12.09 -0.32
CA VAL A 151 6.77 12.34 1.00
C VAL A 151 6.62 10.99 1.70
N ILE A 152 7.02 10.93 2.96
CA ILE A 152 6.83 9.74 3.78
C ILE A 152 5.63 9.98 4.68
N CYS A 153 4.58 9.20 4.46
CA CYS A 153 3.31 9.29 5.16
C CYS A 153 3.18 8.12 6.15
N GLY A 154 2.73 8.43 7.37
CA GLY A 154 2.33 7.45 8.38
C GLY A 154 0.85 7.58 8.70
N LEU A 155 0.11 6.47 8.63
CA LEU A 155 -1.30 6.45 8.98
C LEU A 155 -1.48 6.54 10.51
N SER A 156 -2.56 7.17 10.94
CA SER A 156 -2.97 7.24 12.34
C SER A 156 -4.49 7.18 12.49
N ARG A 157 -4.99 6.44 13.49
CA ARG A 157 -6.36 6.67 13.98
C ARG A 157 -6.48 8.11 14.51
N CYS A 158 -7.69 8.66 14.53
CA CYS A 158 -7.98 10.01 15.00
C CYS A 158 -7.93 10.11 16.55
N ASN A 159 -6.76 9.88 17.17
CA ASN A 159 -6.52 10.03 18.59
C ASN A 159 -5.07 10.49 18.86
N GLU A 160 -4.83 11.15 20.00
CA GLU A 160 -3.52 11.75 20.31
C GLU A 160 -2.37 10.74 20.36
N LYS A 161 -2.61 9.55 20.92
CA LYS A 161 -1.56 8.53 21.08
C LYS A 161 -1.05 8.08 19.71
N ASP A 162 -1.95 7.70 18.82
CA ASP A 162 -1.59 7.24 17.48
C ASP A 162 -0.96 8.36 16.66
N ILE A 163 -1.47 9.59 16.75
CA ILE A 163 -0.91 10.74 16.01
C ILE A 163 0.50 11.05 16.47
N ARG A 164 0.75 11.00 17.79
CA ARG A 164 2.08 11.17 18.34
C ARG A 164 3.02 10.08 17.86
N THR A 165 2.58 8.81 17.87
CA THR A 165 3.39 7.69 17.36
C THR A 165 3.68 7.84 15.86
N ALA A 166 2.70 8.25 15.06
CA ALA A 166 2.89 8.51 13.64
C ALA A 166 3.91 9.62 13.41
N TRP A 167 3.81 10.74 14.13
CA TRP A 167 4.76 11.84 14.07
C TRP A 167 6.19 11.37 14.41
N GLU A 168 6.36 10.65 15.51
CA GLU A 168 7.67 10.14 15.94
C GLU A 168 8.31 9.21 14.90
N ALA A 169 7.51 8.48 14.14
CA ALA A 169 8.00 7.62 13.06
C ALA A 169 8.42 8.44 11.83
N VAL A 170 7.63 9.43 11.40
CA VAL A 170 7.87 10.12 10.12
C VAL A 170 8.73 11.38 10.21
N LYS A 171 8.85 12.02 11.37
CA LYS A 171 9.44 13.37 11.54
C LYS A 171 10.87 13.55 11.01
N HIS A 172 11.59 12.46 10.79
CA HIS A 172 12.96 12.47 10.28
C HIS A 172 13.05 12.45 8.75
N ALA A 173 11.95 12.27 8.03
CA ALA A 173 11.90 12.44 6.58
C ALA A 173 12.01 13.93 6.21
N LYS A 174 12.59 14.22 5.05
CA LYS A 174 12.65 15.59 4.50
C LYS A 174 11.26 16.18 4.23
N ARG A 175 10.27 15.30 3.95
CA ARG A 175 8.87 15.63 3.73
C ARG A 175 7.97 14.67 4.53
N PRO A 176 7.74 14.94 5.83
CA PRO A 176 6.91 14.07 6.67
C PRO A 176 5.43 14.43 6.53
N ARG A 177 4.57 13.42 6.40
CA ARG A 177 3.11 13.55 6.37
C ARG A 177 2.45 12.66 7.42
N ILE A 178 1.41 13.16 8.06
CA ILE A 178 0.48 12.34 8.86
C ILE A 178 -0.83 12.23 8.10
N HIS A 179 -1.28 11.01 7.85
CA HIS A 179 -2.63 10.74 7.38
C HIS A 179 -3.46 10.25 8.56
N THR A 180 -4.52 11.00 8.91
CA THR A 180 -5.47 10.58 9.94
C THR A 180 -6.87 10.41 9.39
N PHE A 181 -7.68 9.58 10.03
CA PHE A 181 -9.01 9.26 9.54
C PHE A 181 -9.99 8.98 10.68
N ILE A 182 -11.26 9.21 10.41
CA ILE A 182 -12.37 8.83 11.29
C ILE A 182 -13.56 8.41 10.42
N ALA A 183 -14.28 7.37 10.85
CA ALA A 183 -15.46 6.92 10.14
C ALA A 183 -16.59 7.96 10.17
N THR A 184 -17.24 8.17 9.02
CA THR A 184 -18.27 9.21 8.86
C THR A 184 -19.66 8.68 8.54
N SER A 185 -19.83 7.38 8.27
CA SER A 185 -21.15 6.80 8.03
C SER A 185 -21.96 6.63 9.31
N ALA A 186 -23.29 6.72 9.19
CA ALA A 186 -24.19 6.61 10.34
C ALA A 186 -24.02 5.29 11.10
N ILE A 187 -23.83 4.18 10.37
CA ILE A 187 -23.62 2.85 10.94
C ILE A 187 -22.34 2.82 11.79
N HIS A 188 -21.24 3.35 11.26
CA HIS A 188 -19.99 3.39 12.02
C HIS A 188 -20.07 4.35 13.22
N MET A 189 -20.75 5.49 13.08
CA MET A 189 -20.93 6.42 14.19
C MET A 189 -21.73 5.81 15.34
N GLU A 190 -22.83 5.10 15.04
CA GLU A 190 -23.70 4.47 16.03
C GLU A 190 -23.04 3.25 16.69
N TYR A 191 -22.51 2.32 15.89
CA TYR A 191 -22.09 1.01 16.39
C TYR A 191 -20.60 0.89 16.72
N LYS A 192 -19.72 1.57 15.96
CA LYS A 192 -18.24 1.47 16.14
C LYS A 192 -17.70 2.58 17.04
N LEU A 193 -18.06 3.84 16.75
CA LEU A 193 -17.51 5.00 17.45
C LEU A 193 -18.32 5.39 18.70
N ARG A 194 -19.64 5.15 18.68
CA ARG A 194 -20.60 5.64 19.69
C ARG A 194 -20.48 7.15 19.89
N MET A 195 -20.41 7.89 18.79
CA MET A 195 -20.25 9.35 18.76
C MET A 195 -21.35 10.00 17.91
N SER A 196 -21.82 11.17 18.32
CA SER A 196 -22.66 12.01 17.46
C SER A 196 -21.85 12.58 16.29
N ARG A 197 -22.53 13.08 15.25
CA ARG A 197 -21.90 13.75 14.12
C ARG A 197 -21.04 14.94 14.55
N GLU A 198 -21.54 15.74 15.49
CA GLU A 198 -20.85 16.90 16.05
C GLU A 198 -19.59 16.48 16.81
N GLN A 199 -19.67 15.38 17.57
CA GLN A 199 -18.51 14.81 18.26
C GLN A 199 -17.45 14.31 17.28
N VAL A 200 -17.85 13.67 16.17
CA VAL A 200 -16.94 13.22 15.10
C VAL A 200 -16.25 14.41 14.44
N ILE A 201 -17.00 15.47 14.09
CA ILE A 201 -16.44 16.70 13.51
C ILE A 201 -15.45 17.34 14.49
N GLN A 202 -15.84 17.52 15.76
CA GLN A 202 -14.98 18.15 16.75
C GLN A 202 -13.71 17.33 17.00
N LYS A 203 -13.83 15.99 16.97
CA LYS A 203 -12.70 15.08 17.09
C LYS A 203 -11.76 15.20 15.89
N ALA A 204 -12.28 15.22 14.66
CA ALA A 204 -11.47 15.44 13.47
C ALA A 204 -10.70 16.77 13.53
N LEU A 205 -11.40 17.87 13.83
CA LEU A 205 -10.81 19.20 13.92
C LEU A 205 -9.71 19.28 14.99
N SER A 206 -10.00 18.80 16.21
CA SER A 206 -9.04 18.82 17.32
C SER A 206 -7.80 17.97 17.05
N MET A 207 -7.97 16.82 16.40
CA MET A 207 -6.85 15.91 16.09
C MET A 207 -5.99 16.38 14.92
N VAL A 208 -6.59 16.98 13.89
CA VAL A 208 -5.82 17.66 12.83
C VAL A 208 -5.03 18.83 13.42
N ALA A 209 -5.65 19.65 14.29
CA ALA A 209 -4.95 20.73 14.99
C ALA A 209 -3.82 20.21 15.89
N PHE A 210 -4.03 19.09 16.58
CA PHE A 210 -3.01 18.43 17.38
C PHE A 210 -1.83 17.97 16.52
N ALA A 211 -2.07 17.30 15.39
CA ALA A 211 -1.01 16.91 14.45
C ALA A 211 -0.18 18.11 13.98
N ARG A 212 -0.83 19.25 13.66
CA ARG A 212 -0.14 20.51 13.33
C ARG A 212 0.69 21.04 14.50
N SER A 213 0.18 20.94 15.73
CA SER A 213 0.88 21.42 16.94
C SER A 213 2.18 20.66 17.24
N LEU A 214 2.32 19.42 16.75
CA LEU A 214 3.56 18.63 16.85
C LEU A 214 4.67 19.10 15.90
N GLY A 215 4.35 20.01 14.97
CA GLY A 215 5.26 20.51 13.95
C GLY A 215 5.02 19.94 12.54
N CYS A 216 4.06 19.01 12.39
CA CYS A 216 3.71 18.46 11.08
C CYS A 216 3.01 19.51 10.23
N GLN A 217 3.61 19.94 9.11
CA GLN A 217 3.01 20.94 8.22
C GLN A 217 2.09 20.32 7.15
N ASP A 218 2.17 19.00 6.97
CA ASP A 218 1.48 18.24 5.95
C ASP A 218 0.61 17.17 6.61
N VAL A 219 -0.68 17.47 6.72
CA VAL A 219 -1.66 16.60 7.38
C VAL A 219 -2.77 16.32 6.39
N GLU A 220 -3.02 15.03 6.15
CA GLU A 220 -4.13 14.54 5.34
C GLU A 220 -5.21 13.98 6.26
N PHE A 221 -6.48 14.24 5.92
CA PHE A 221 -7.62 13.71 6.65
C PHE A 221 -8.53 12.94 5.69
N SER A 222 -8.87 11.70 6.04
CA SER A 222 -9.83 10.88 5.29
C SER A 222 -11.12 10.64 6.08
N PRO A 223 -12.29 10.95 5.50
CA PRO A 223 -13.57 10.47 6.02
C PRO A 223 -13.72 8.98 5.64
N GLU A 224 -13.48 8.08 6.58
CA GLU A 224 -13.64 6.63 6.36
C GLU A 224 -15.13 6.32 6.11
N ASP A 225 -15.41 5.50 5.11
CA ASP A 225 -16.78 5.10 4.71
C ASP A 225 -17.64 6.29 4.23
N ALA A 226 -17.09 7.10 3.32
CA ALA A 226 -17.77 8.24 2.70
C ALA A 226 -18.52 7.90 1.39
N GLY A 227 -18.36 6.67 0.88
CA GLY A 227 -18.95 6.20 -0.38
C GLY A 227 -20.39 5.73 -0.28
#